data_AF-A0A497PYD6-F1
#
_entry.id   AF-A0A497PYD6-F1
#
_cell.length_a   1.000
_cell.length_b   1.000
_cell.length_c   1.000
_cell.angle_alpha   90.00
_cell.angle_beta   90.00
_cell.angle_gamma   90.00
#
_symmetry.space_group_name_H-M   'P 1'
#
loop_
_entity.id
_entity.type
_entity.pdbx_description
1 polymer ?
#
loop_
_entity_poly.entity_id
_entity_poly.type
_entity_poly.pdbx_seq_one_letter_code
_entity_poly.pdbx_strand_id
1 'polypeptide(L)'
;MLFICRNCGKSTDDIDVVLDGACSCGCTHFHLVSEDRSGLPLPLETKETIRQDLHRWVDLNLDSMPPELVGNIRVLFEIERDDLTS
;
A
#
# COMPACT_ATOMS: atom_id res chain seq x y z
N MET A 1 10.74 -9.09 -7.75
CA MET A 1 11.46 -8.43 -6.63
C MET A 1 12.93 -8.44 -6.98
N LEU A 2 13.59 -7.29 -7.01
CA LEU A 2 14.99 -7.21 -7.45
C LEU A 2 15.90 -6.97 -6.24
N PHE A 3 16.90 -7.82 -6.05
CA PHE A 3 17.89 -7.69 -4.98
C PHE A 3 19.19 -7.19 -5.57
N ILE A 4 19.78 -6.15 -4.98
CA ILE A 4 21.06 -5.61 -5.44
C ILE A 4 22.13 -5.89 -4.39
N CYS A 5 23.23 -6.50 -4.81
CA CYS A 5 24.38 -6.73 -3.97
C CYS A 5 24.97 -5.39 -3.52
N ARG A 6 25.15 -5.20 -2.21
CA ARG A 6 25.70 -3.95 -1.66
C ARG A 6 27.15 -3.69 -2.03
N ASN A 7 27.91 -4.73 -2.36
CA ASN A 7 29.33 -4.60 -2.65
C ASN A 7 29.63 -4.33 -4.13
N CYS A 8 29.02 -5.10 -5.05
CA CYS A 8 29.31 -4.99 -6.48
C CYS A 8 28.21 -4.32 -7.30
N GLY A 9 27.04 -4.03 -6.71
CA GLY A 9 25.92 -3.39 -7.40
C GLY A 9 25.21 -4.27 -8.44
N LYS A 10 25.61 -5.55 -8.59
CA LYS A 10 24.90 -6.49 -9.47
C LYS A 10 23.53 -6.79 -8.88
N SER A 11 22.52 -6.72 -9.73
CA SER A 11 21.16 -7.13 -9.41
C SER A 11 20.98 -8.64 -9.63
N THR A 12 20.13 -9.24 -8.82
CA THR A 12 19.65 -10.61 -8.96
C THR A 12 18.19 -10.66 -8.53
N ASP A 13 17.39 -11.44 -9.24
CA ASP A 13 16.00 -11.75 -8.92
C ASP A 13 15.85 -13.15 -8.29
N ASP A 14 16.95 -13.90 -8.21
CA ASP A 14 17.03 -15.23 -7.62
C ASP A 14 17.17 -15.12 -6.08
N ILE A 15 16.17 -15.63 -5.37
CA ILE A 15 16.12 -15.59 -3.91
C ILE A 15 17.11 -16.57 -3.27
N ASP A 16 17.44 -17.67 -3.94
CA ASP A 16 18.36 -18.67 -3.40
C ASP A 16 19.77 -18.09 -3.34
N VAL A 17 20.19 -17.33 -4.36
CA VAL A 17 21.47 -16.58 -4.36
C VAL A 17 21.57 -15.57 -3.21
N VAL A 18 20.45 -14.95 -2.85
CA VAL A 18 20.36 -13.97 -1.76
C VAL A 18 20.43 -14.66 -0.40
N LEU A 19 19.73 -15.79 -0.23
CA LEU A 19 19.70 -16.56 1.02
C LEU A 19 21.02 -17.30 1.29
N ASP A 20 21.64 -17.84 0.24
CA ASP A 20 22.94 -18.51 0.32
C ASP A 20 24.11 -17.52 0.37
N GLY A 21 23.85 -16.22 0.16
CA GLY A 21 24.86 -15.16 0.22
C GLY A 21 25.93 -15.26 -0.88
N ALA A 22 25.60 -15.93 -1.98
CA ALA A 22 26.54 -16.32 -3.03
C ALA A 22 26.63 -15.28 -4.16
N CYS A 23 26.71 -13.99 -3.84
CA CYS A 23 27.07 -13.03 -4.88
C CYS A 23 28.45 -13.39 -5.45
N SER A 24 28.67 -13.22 -6.76
CA SER A 24 29.96 -13.49 -7.42
C SER A 24 31.16 -12.73 -6.81
N CYS A 25 30.90 -11.73 -5.97
CA CYS A 25 31.92 -10.95 -5.26
C CYS A 25 32.15 -11.40 -3.80
N GLY A 26 31.50 -12.47 -3.34
CA GLY A 26 31.61 -12.99 -1.97
C GLY A 26 30.80 -12.22 -0.91
N CYS A 27 29.94 -11.28 -1.33
CA CYS A 27 29.11 -10.51 -0.43
C CYS A 27 27.76 -11.19 -0.19
N THR A 28 27.41 -11.38 1.08
CA THR A 28 26.14 -11.98 1.53
C THR A 28 25.04 -10.93 1.77
N HIS A 29 25.35 -9.65 1.56
CA HIS A 29 24.44 -8.55 1.85
C HIS A 29 23.83 -7.98 0.57
N PHE A 30 22.52 -8.19 0.43
CA PHE A 30 21.70 -7.62 -0.64
C PHE A 30 20.71 -6.61 -0.06
N HIS A 31 20.34 -5.60 -0.85
CA HIS A 31 19.19 -4.75 -0.53
C HIS A 31 18.09 -5.01 -1.54
N LEU A 32 16.86 -5.12 -1.03
CA LEU A 32 15.67 -5.21 -1.87
C LEU A 32 15.40 -3.84 -2.48
N VAL A 33 15.50 -3.76 -3.80
CA VAL A 33 14.94 -2.64 -4.54
C VAL A 33 13.51 -3.03 -4.87
N SER A 34 12.57 -2.56 -4.05
CA SER A 34 11.20 -2.39 -4.53
C SER A 34 11.28 -1.38 -5.67
N GLU A 35 10.67 -1.69 -6.82
CA GLU A 35 10.53 -0.77 -7.95
C GLU A 35 10.33 0.67 -7.45
N ASP A 36 11.14 1.57 -8.00
CA ASP A 36 11.24 3.00 -7.74
C ASP A 36 10.09 3.60 -6.89
N ARG A 37 10.34 3.83 -5.61
CA ARG A 37 9.49 4.70 -4.76
C ARG A 37 9.94 6.17 -4.84
N SER A 38 10.64 6.57 -5.91
CA SER A 38 11.10 7.94 -6.11
C SER A 38 10.00 8.88 -6.65
N GLY A 39 8.84 8.33 -7.03
CA GLY A 39 7.65 9.11 -7.32
C GLY A 39 6.91 9.51 -6.04
N LEU A 40 6.40 10.74 -6.01
CA LEU A 40 5.30 11.08 -5.10
C LEU A 40 4.21 10.00 -5.26
N PRO A 41 3.59 9.54 -4.16
CA PRO A 41 2.54 8.53 -4.24
C PRO A 41 1.51 8.99 -5.27
N LEU A 42 1.20 8.11 -6.22
CA LEU A 42 0.21 8.41 -7.24
C LEU A 42 -1.09 8.85 -6.55
N PRO A 43 -1.76 9.89 -7.07
CA PRO A 43 -3.06 10.26 -6.54
C PRO A 43 -3.98 9.04 -6.55
N LEU A 44 -4.66 8.81 -5.44
CA LEU A 44 -5.58 7.69 -5.31
C LEU A 44 -6.68 7.82 -6.36
N GLU A 45 -7.07 6.69 -6.96
CA GLU A 45 -8.27 6.64 -7.78
C GLU A 45 -9.48 7.07 -6.95
N THR A 46 -10.48 7.69 -7.59
CA THR A 46 -11.66 8.23 -6.91
C THR A 46 -12.33 7.22 -5.98
N LYS A 47 -12.42 5.95 -6.40
CA LYS A 47 -13.00 4.86 -5.61
C LYS A 47 -12.22 4.62 -4.29
N GLU A 48 -10.91 4.79 -4.34
CA GLU A 48 -9.99 4.52 -3.24
C GLU A 48 -9.95 5.67 -2.26
N THR A 49 -10.08 6.90 -2.76
CA THR A 49 -10.35 8.08 -1.94
C THR A 49 -11.66 7.95 -1.17
N ILE A 50 -12.76 7.56 -1.84
CA ILE A 50 -14.06 7.35 -1.17
C ILE A 50 -13.93 6.28 -0.08
N ARG A 51 -13.23 5.18 -0.35
CA ARG A 51 -13.01 4.13 0.67
C ARG A 51 -12.20 4.67 1.86
N GLN A 52 -11.13 5.42 1.61
CA GLN A 52 -10.31 6.00 2.66
C GLN A 52 -11.11 6.98 3.54
N ASP A 53 -11.91 7.83 2.91
CA ASP A 53 -12.76 8.80 3.61
C ASP A 53 -13.82 8.09 4.47
N LEU A 54 -14.39 7.00 3.96
CA LEU A 54 -15.33 6.19 4.70
C LEU A 54 -14.68 5.57 5.95
N HIS A 55 -13.51 4.96 5.81
CA HIS A 55 -12.78 4.40 6.96
C HIS A 55 -12.50 5.46 8.01
N ARG A 56 -11.99 6.63 7.59
CA ARG A 56 -11.75 7.75 8.51
C ARG A 56 -13.03 8.18 9.22
N TRP A 57 -14.15 8.24 8.51
CA TRP A 57 -15.44 8.59 9.11
C TRP A 57 -15.85 7.58 10.17
N VAL A 58 -15.69 6.27 9.90
CA VAL A 58 -15.95 5.21 10.87
C VAL A 58 -15.08 5.35 12.10
N ASP A 59 -13.77 5.54 11.94
CA ASP A 59 -12.83 5.67 13.06
C ASP A 59 -13.19 6.88 13.96
N LEU A 60 -13.57 8.00 13.34
CA LEU A 60 -13.89 9.23 14.07
C LEU A 60 -15.23 9.16 14.81
N ASN A 61 -16.21 8.41 14.29
CA ASN A 61 -17.58 8.45 14.80
C ASN A 61 -17.98 7.18 15.55
N LEU A 62 -17.42 6.03 15.21
CA LEU A 62 -17.80 4.74 15.81
C LEU A 62 -16.78 4.28 16.83
N ASP A 63 -15.50 4.30 16.49
CA ASP A 63 -14.44 3.84 17.40
C ASP A 63 -14.23 4.81 18.58
N SER A 64 -14.69 6.06 18.46
CA SER A 64 -14.68 7.04 19.53
C SER A 64 -15.86 6.91 20.51
N MET A 65 -16.85 6.07 20.21
CA MET A 65 -18.04 5.89 21.04
C MET A 65 -17.96 4.62 21.91
N PRO A 66 -18.32 4.70 23.20
CA PRO A 66 -18.52 3.51 24.04
C PRO A 66 -19.58 2.58 23.41
N PRO A 67 -19.35 1.25 23.41
CA PRO A 67 -20.24 0.28 22.76
C PRO A 67 -21.67 0.27 23.31
N GLU A 68 -21.86 0.76 24.54
CA GLU A 68 -23.14 0.89 25.22
C GLU A 68 -24.07 1.96 24.59
N LEU A 69 -23.49 2.90 23.83
CA LEU A 69 -24.22 3.99 23.17
C LEU A 69 -24.57 3.68 21.71
N VAL A 70 -24.02 2.60 21.16
CA VAL A 70 -24.21 2.20 19.76
C VAL A 70 -25.39 1.23 19.66
N GLY A 71 -26.60 1.77 19.53
CA GLY A 71 -27.82 0.97 19.39
C GLY A 71 -28.08 0.48 17.96
N ASN A 72 -28.16 1.42 17.00
CA ASN A 72 -28.33 1.12 15.58
C ASN A 72 -27.71 2.25 14.75
N ILE A 73 -26.82 1.91 13.82
CA ILE A 73 -26.22 2.85 12.88
C ILE A 73 -26.68 2.47 11.49
N ARG A 74 -27.29 3.44 10.80
CA ARG A 74 -27.66 3.33 9.39
C ARG A 74 -26.86 4.35 8.60
N VAL A 75 -26.02 3.87 7.69
CA VAL A 75 -25.30 4.70 6.73
C VAL A 75 -25.87 4.42 5.35
N LEU A 76 -26.29 5.47 4.65
CA LEU A 76 -26.82 5.39 3.29
C LEU A 76 -25.81 6.04 2.34
N PHE A 77 -25.34 5.29 1.35
CA PHE A 77 -24.50 5.81 0.28
C PHE A 77 -25.36 5.96 -0.97
N GLU A 78 -25.56 7.20 -1.39
CA GLU A 78 -26.23 7.51 -2.65
C GLU A 78 -25.16 7.98 -3.63
N ILE A 79 -25.10 7.31 -4.77
CA ILE A 79 -24.23 7.69 -5.88
C ILE A 79 -25.14 8.34 -6.91
N GLU A 80 -25.17 9.67 -6.93
CA GLU A 80 -25.73 10.38 -8.07
C GLU A 80 -24.74 10.23 -9.23
N ARG A 81 -25.13 9.44 -10.24
CA ARG A 81 -24.55 9.59 -11.55
C ARG A 81 -25.20 10.81 -12.16
N ASP A 82 -24.48 11.92 -12.18
CA ASP A 82 -24.77 12.97 -13.15
C ASP A 82 -24.58 12.34 -14.54
N ASP A 83 -25.67 11.86 -15.12
CA ASP A 83 -25.75 11.54 -16.54
C ASP A 83 -25.65 12.87 -17.30
N LEU A 84 -24.44 13.43 -17.38
CA LEU A 84 -24.11 14.52 -18.26
C LEU A 84 -23.00 14.09 -19.22
N THR A 85 -23.47 13.80 -20.43
CA THR A 85 -22.77 13.70 -21.72
C THR A 85 -22.11 12.36 -22.08
N SER A 86 -22.91 11.48 -22.69
CA SER A 86 -22.47 10.76 -23.90
C SER A 86 -23.05 11.47 -25.13
#